data_AF-A0A7Y0II30-F1
#
_entry.id   AF-A0A7Y0II30-F1
#
_cell.length_a   1.000
_cell.length_b   1.000
_cell.length_c   1.000
_cell.angle_alpha   90.00
_cell.angle_beta   90.00
_cell.angle_gamma   90.00
#
_symmetry.space_group_name_H-M   'P 1'
#
loop_
_entity.id
_entity.type
_entity.pdbx_description
1 polymer ?
#
loop_
_entity_poly.entity_id
_entity_poly.type
_entity_poly.pdbx_seq_one_letter_code
_entity_poly.pdbx_strand_id
1 'polypeptide(L)' 'MKNLKGMKKSLSSLENKKLQDLGKIQGGLYFIRSNFACPSQYPSEAVEYDTYESNGGKYIGRTCQQAASGTDIGNANGTC' A
#
# COMPACT_ATOMS: atom_id res chain seq x y z
N MET A 1 -0.94 15.66 19.92
CA MET A 1 0.06 14.72 19.37
C MET A 1 0.12 13.51 20.29
N LYS A 2 -0.09 12.28 19.79
CA LYS A 2 -0.02 11.07 20.63
C LYS A 2 1.44 10.85 21.04
N ASN A 3 1.70 10.74 22.35
CA ASN A 3 3.04 10.51 22.88
C ASN A 3 3.53 9.11 22.47
N LEU A 4 4.45 9.06 21.50
CA LEU A 4 5.11 7.84 21.05
C LEU A 4 6.04 7.33 22.16
N LYS A 5 5.51 6.49 23.05
CA LYS A 5 6.31 5.83 24.10
C LYS A 5 7.31 4.88 23.45
N GLY A 6 8.61 5.05 23.76
CA GLY A 6 9.69 4.18 23.29
C GLY A 6 10.62 4.78 22.22
N MET A 7 10.35 5.99 21.72
CA MET A 7 11.31 6.70 20.88
C MET A 7 12.53 7.13 21.71
N LYS A 8 13.72 6.65 21.35
CA LYS A 8 14.98 7.18 21.90
C LYS A 8 15.06 8.67 21.59
N LYS A 9 15.47 9.48 22.57
CA LYS A 9 15.64 10.94 22.42
C LYS A 9 16.69 11.33 21.37
N SER A 10 17.60 10.42 21.04
CA SER A 10 18.61 10.59 20.01
C SER A 10 18.75 9.29 19.20
N LEU A 11 18.96 9.46 17.90
CA LEU A 11 19.25 8.39 16.95
C LEU A 11 20.76 8.39 16.71
N SER A 12 21.36 7.20 16.63
CA SER A 12 22.74 7.07 16.18
C SER A 12 22.89 7.57 14.73
N SER A 13 24.11 7.93 14.33
CA SER A 13 24.39 8.35 12.95
C SER A 13 23.93 7.31 11.91
N LEU A 14 24.04 6.01 12.23
CA LEU A 14 23.57 4.92 11.38
C LEU A 14 22.04 4.83 11.31
N GLU A 15 21.33 5.02 12.42
CA GLU A 15 19.86 5.08 12.45
C GLU A 15 19.35 6.32 11.70
N ASN A 16 20.02 7.47 11.83
CA ASN A 16 19.70 8.68 11.06
C ASN A 16 19.95 8.49 9.56
N LYS A 17 21.02 7.80 9.15
CA LYS A 17 21.29 7.52 7.73
C LYS A 17 20.20 6.63 7.11
N LYS A 18 19.71 5.64 7.85
CA LYS A 18 18.58 4.80 7.42
C LYS A 18 17.27 5.58 7.29
N LEU A 19 17.05 6.58 8.15
CA LEU A 19 15.87 7.47 8.06
C LEU A 19 16.01 8.53 6.95
N GLN A 20 17.22 8.93 6.57
CA GLN A 20 17.46 9.86 5.47
C GLN A 20 17.26 9.23 4.09
N ASP A 21 17.54 7.93 3.93
CA ASP A 21 17.27 7.22 2.68
C ASP A 21 15.77 6.91 2.47
N LEU A 22 14.89 7.26 3.41
CA LEU A 22 13.44 7.13 3.24
C LEU A 22 12.92 7.90 2.01
N GLY A 23 13.56 9.00 1.63
CA GLY A 23 13.18 9.77 0.43
C GLY A 23 13.39 9.01 -0.89
N LYS A 24 14.18 7.94 -0.88
CA LYS A 24 14.38 7.04 -2.04
C LYS A 24 13.57 5.75 -1.94
N ILE A 25 12.99 5.46 -0.76
CA ILE A 25 12.10 4.32 -0.61
C ILE A 25 10.82 4.67 -1.35
N GLN A 26 10.57 3.96 -2.44
CA GLN A 26 9.28 4.03 -3.11
C GLN A 26 8.20 3.66 -2.09
N GLY A 27 7.26 4.58 -1.86
CA GLY A 27 6.14 4.34 -0.96
C GLY A 27 5.29 3.15 -1.39
N GLY A 28 4.30 2.79 -0.57
CA GLY A 28 3.32 1.77 -0.94
C GLY A 28 2.69 2.05 -2.31
N LEU A 29 2.31 1.02 -3.05
CA LEU A 29 1.73 1.20 -4.38
C LEU A 29 0.40 1.98 -4.33
N TYR A 30 0.12 2.72 -5.39
CA TYR A 30 -1.12 3.50 -5.53
C TYR A 30 -2.38 2.63 -5.68
N PHE A 31 -2.21 1.39 -6.13
CA PHE A 31 -3.22 0.33 -6.07
C PHE A 31 -2.66 -0.86 -5.31
N ILE A 32 -3.41 -1.34 -4.32
CA ILE A 32 -3.11 -2.54 -3.56
C ILE A 32 -4.34 -3.43 -3.62
N ARG A 33 -4.19 -4.66 -4.10
CA ARG A 33 -5.32 -5.58 -4.21
C ARG A 33 -5.89 -5.87 -2.82
N SER A 34 -7.19 -5.67 -2.68
CA SER A 34 -7.94 -5.97 -1.48
C SER A 34 -8.20 -7.47 -1.34
N ASN A 35 -8.52 -7.92 -0.13
CA ASN A 35 -8.93 -9.30 0.16
C ASN A 35 -10.44 -9.53 -0.07
N PHE A 36 -11.18 -8.53 -0.53
CA PHE A 36 -12.60 -8.66 -0.83
C PHE A 36 -12.84 -8.80 -2.34
N ALA A 37 -13.90 -9.54 -2.67
CA ALA A 37 -14.40 -9.61 -4.04
C ALA A 37 -15.22 -8.37 -4.38
N CYS A 38 -15.23 -8.02 -5.66
CA CYS A 38 -16.11 -6.98 -6.15
C CYS A 38 -17.59 -7.37 -6.00
N PRO A 39 -18.48 -6.40 -5.74
CA PRO A 39 -19.93 -6.63 -5.76
C PRO A 39 -20.40 -7.22 -7.10
N SER A 40 -21.51 -7.95 -7.09
CA SER A 40 -22.05 -8.65 -8.27
C SER A 40 -22.43 -7.75 -9.45
N GLN A 41 -22.52 -6.44 -9.24
CA GLN A 41 -22.73 -5.45 -10.30
C GLN A 41 -21.49 -5.20 -11.19
N TYR A 42 -20.31 -5.69 -10.78
CA TYR A 42 -19.08 -5.63 -11.57
C TYR A 42 -18.86 -6.93 -12.34
N PRO A 43 -18.09 -6.89 -13.44
CA PRO A 43 -17.69 -8.10 -14.17
C PRO A 43 -17.00 -9.12 -13.26
N SER A 44 -17.12 -10.40 -13.58
CA SER A 44 -16.56 -11.50 -12.77
C SER A 44 -15.03 -11.45 -12.63
N GLU A 45 -14.36 -10.84 -13.59
CA GLU A 45 -12.92 -10.61 -13.68
C GLU A 45 -12.46 -9.31 -13.00
N ALA A 46 -13.40 -8.54 -12.43
CA ALA A 46 -13.07 -7.34 -11.69
C ALA A 46 -12.44 -7.68 -10.34
N VAL A 47 -11.45 -6.88 -9.96
CA VAL A 47 -10.68 -7.01 -8.73
C VAL A 47 -10.86 -5.74 -7.91
N GLU A 48 -11.05 -5.90 -6.59
CA GLU A 48 -11.12 -4.76 -5.68
C GLU A 48 -9.72 -4.31 -5.27
N TYR A 49 -9.49 -3.00 -5.25
CA TYR A 49 -8.24 -2.38 -4.82
C TYR A 49 -8.49 -1.32 -3.76
N ASP A 50 -7.64 -1.31 -2.74
CA ASP A 50 -7.37 -0.12 -1.95
C ASP A 50 -6.59 0.87 -2.82
N THR A 51 -7.15 2.06 -2.99
CA THR A 51 -6.65 3.08 -3.91
C THR A 51 -6.09 4.28 -3.15
N TYR A 52 -5.00 4.84 -3.68
CA TYR A 52 -4.33 6.02 -3.16
C TYR A 52 -4.10 7.05 -4.27
N GLU A 53 -3.95 8.33 -3.92
CA GLU A 53 -3.74 9.42 -4.90
C GLU A 53 -2.44 9.25 -5.73
N SER A 54 -1.46 8.55 -5.18
CA SER A 54 -0.16 8.23 -5.79
C SER A 54 0.56 7.16 -4.95
N ASN A 55 1.73 6.67 -5.38
CA ASN A 55 2.54 5.76 -4.56
C ASN A 55 2.94 6.45 -3.24
N GLY A 56 2.56 5.89 -2.10
CA GLY A 56 2.72 6.49 -0.78
C GLY A 56 1.79 7.68 -0.50
N GLY A 57 0.83 7.95 -1.40
CA GLY A 57 -0.14 9.03 -1.29
C GLY A 57 -1.26 8.74 -0.29
N LYS A 58 -2.21 9.68 -0.19
CA LYS A 58 -3.37 9.55 0.71
C LYS A 58 -4.33 8.47 0.20
N TYR A 59 -4.91 7.71 1.13
CA TYR A 59 -5.97 6.74 0.83
C TYR A 59 -7.24 7.46 0.34
N ILE A 60 -7.77 7.02 -0.80
CA ILE A 60 -8.97 7.60 -1.42
C ILE A 60 -10.20 6.69 -1.36
N GLY A 61 -10.01 5.39 -1.10
CA GLY A 61 -11.10 4.42 -0.95
C GLY A 61 -10.86 3.14 -1.71
N ARG A 62 -11.94 2.35 -1.86
CA ARG A 62 -11.93 1.07 -2.58
C ARG A 62 -12.55 1.23 -3.96
N THR A 63 -11.92 0.63 -4.95
CA THR A 63 -12.41 0.65 -6.33
C THR A 63 -12.41 -0.76 -6.91
N CYS A 64 -13.38 -1.03 -7.78
CA CYS A 64 -13.48 -2.28 -8.52
C CYS A 64 -13.17 -1.98 -9.98
N GLN A 65 -12.12 -2.62 -10.51
CA GLN A 65 -11.65 -2.42 -11.87
C GLN A 65 -11.06 -3.71 -12.42
N GLN A 66 -10.80 -3.74 -13.73
CA GLN A 66 -10.13 -4.87 -14.36
C GLN A 66 -8.72 -5.03 -13.79
N ALA A 67 -8.28 -6.27 -13.61
CA ALA A 67 -6.96 -6.56 -13.07
C ALA A 67 -5.85 -5.85 -13.87
N ALA A 68 -5.02 -5.06 -13.20
CA ALA A 68 -3.94 -4.32 -13.85
C ALA A 68 -2.81 -5.30 -14.21
N SER A 69 -2.63 -5.58 -15.50
CA SER A 69 -1.57 -6.48 -15.97
C SER A 69 -0.18 -5.94 -15.58
N GLY A 70 0.52 -6.64 -14.67
CA GLY A 70 1.91 -6.38 -14.34
C GLY A 70 2.18 -5.47 -13.12
N THR A 71 1.16 -4.86 -12.51
CA THR A 71 1.29 -4.08 -11.26
C THR A 71 0.48 -4.64 -10.10
N ASP A 72 -0.22 -5.75 -10.32
CA ASP A 72 -0.92 -6.52 -9.30
C ASP A 72 0.09 -7.19 -8.35
N ILE A 73 0.61 -6.43 -7.38
CA ILE A 73 1.15 -7.00 -6.16
C ILE A 73 -0.04 -7.32 -5.25
N GLY A 74 -0.88 -8.24 -5.72
CA GLY A 74 -2.03 -8.76 -5.01
C GLY A 74 -1.73 -10.17 -4.54
N ASN A 75 -1.47 -10.30 -3.24
CA ASN A 75 -1.37 -11.52 -2.44
C ASN A 75 -0.91 -12.79 -3.20
N ALA A 76 0.39 -13.09 -3.13
CA ALA A 76 0.95 -14.39 -3.52
C ALA A 76 0.49 -15.58 -2.63
N ASN A 77 -0.56 -15.44 -1.81
CA ASN A 77 -1.18 -16.54 -1.05
C ASN A 77 -2.63 -16.78 -1.51
N GLY A 78 -2.78 -17.28 -2.72
CA GLY A 78 -4.08 -17.67 -3.26
C GLY A 78 -3.98 -18.53 -4.51
N THR A 79 -2.97 -19.41 -4.58
CA THR A 79 -2.98 -20.50 -5.56
C THR A 79 -3.76 -21.69 -5.01
N CYS A 80 -4.75 -22.10 -5.81
CA CYS A 80 -5.58 -23.31 -5.75
C CYS A 80 -6.85 -23.22 -4.92
#